data_AF-A0A1H1HIX9-F1
#
_entry.id   AF-A0A1H1HIX9-F1
#
_cell.length_a   1.000
_cell.length_b   1.000
_cell.length_c   1.000
_cell.angle_alpha   90.00
_cell.angle_beta   90.00
_cell.angle_gamma   90.00
#
_symmetry.space_group_name_H-M   'P 1'
#
loop_
_entity.id
_entity.type
_entity.pdbx_description
1 polymer ?
#
loop_
_entity_poly.entity_id
_entity_poly.type
_entity_poly.pdbx_seq_one_letter_code
_entity_poly.pdbx_strand_id
1 'polypeptide(L)'
;MIADPRAFDDGYDGVELLHREGEMRDLFERVTGSVGSGDVLISGPSGVGKTLFAHKALDRLETRRPIHRVHVNCLGKTTAGIHRAVLEAHPNGPETVPRTTATDSVRRKLHDAIDRETVVVLDEGDDLPETDAVGDLLGFRDVTLIVITHDKKRWLSRLDVDDGHSFDRGHVKLERYGIPELTEILRRRARQGFHQPDVVSGDQLRYIADGVAGVARNGIQWLWGAATVAHEREHVTIHTDDVRDGKERAWRRVRELNLESLPTHHQVLYAIVHEAGEISGEKLHDRYDEIKDDVYRGVPACPIGERARREKFPKLREYDLVDYEGSTRDRTYWVVDESVTPRLELSSSADRLLY
;
A
#
# COMPACT_ATOMS: atom_id res chain seq x y z
N MET A 1 1.92 -10.56 27.19
CA MET A 1 0.71 -10.85 26.38
C MET A 1 1.09 -11.14 24.92
N ILE A 2 1.73 -10.18 24.23
CA ILE A 2 2.22 -10.32 22.86
C ILE A 2 3.53 -11.13 22.85
N ALA A 3 3.59 -12.17 22.03
CA ALA A 3 4.75 -13.04 21.83
C ALA A 3 5.52 -12.67 20.55
N ASP A 4 4.80 -12.48 19.43
CA ASP A 4 5.38 -12.06 18.16
C ASP A 4 4.60 -10.86 17.61
N PRO A 5 5.13 -9.63 17.72
CA PRO A 5 4.44 -8.44 17.24
C PRO A 5 4.26 -8.44 15.72
N ARG A 6 5.13 -9.15 14.97
CA ARG A 6 5.07 -9.21 13.50
C ARG A 6 3.77 -9.82 13.00
N ALA A 7 3.12 -10.66 13.81
CA ALA A 7 1.81 -11.21 13.49
C ALA A 7 0.74 -10.12 13.25
N PHE A 8 0.96 -8.90 13.74
CA PHE A 8 0.06 -7.76 13.58
C PHE A 8 0.60 -6.69 12.62
N ASP A 9 1.78 -6.88 12.04
CA ASP A 9 2.36 -5.89 11.10
C ASP A 9 1.83 -6.12 9.68
N ASP A 10 1.58 -5.01 8.97
CA ASP A 10 0.98 -5.04 7.62
C ASP A 10 1.89 -5.71 6.58
N GLY A 11 3.21 -5.57 6.74
CA GLY A 11 4.22 -6.14 5.85
C GLY A 11 4.58 -7.60 6.13
N TYR A 12 4.02 -8.21 7.19
CA TYR A 12 4.34 -9.59 7.54
C TYR A 12 3.55 -10.58 6.67
N ASP A 13 4.26 -11.26 5.78
CA ASP A 13 3.71 -12.24 4.84
C ASP A 13 3.87 -13.71 5.30
N GLY A 14 4.46 -13.94 6.47
CA GLY A 14 4.62 -15.27 7.09
C GLY A 14 3.31 -15.88 7.63
N VAL A 15 2.16 -15.33 7.24
CA VAL A 15 0.84 -15.78 7.66
C VAL A 15 0.12 -16.57 6.57
N GLU A 16 -0.79 -17.44 6.99
CA GLU A 16 -1.67 -18.13 6.05
C GLU A 16 -2.75 -17.17 5.54
N LEU A 17 -3.02 -17.25 4.23
CA LEU A 17 -4.13 -16.56 3.60
C LEU A 17 -5.37 -17.45 3.71
N LEU A 18 -6.41 -16.95 4.39
CA LEU A 18 -7.68 -17.64 4.61
C LEU A 18 -8.81 -17.04 3.77
N HIS A 19 -9.80 -17.86 3.42
CA HIS A 19 -11.05 -17.44 2.77
C HIS A 19 -10.85 -16.77 1.40
N ARG A 20 -9.80 -17.16 0.69
CA ARG A 20 -9.46 -16.66 -0.66
C ARG A 20 -9.14 -17.78 -1.65
N GLU A 21 -9.59 -19.00 -1.34
CA GLU A 21 -9.30 -20.19 -2.13
C GLU A 21 -9.95 -20.13 -3.51
N GLY A 22 -11.14 -19.52 -3.61
CA GLY A 22 -11.84 -19.29 -4.87
C GLY A 22 -11.07 -18.33 -5.76
N GLU A 23 -10.77 -17.14 -5.25
CA GLU A 23 -10.04 -16.10 -5.97
C GLU A 23 -8.64 -16.55 -6.37
N MET A 24 -7.98 -17.35 -5.54
CA MET A 24 -6.68 -17.95 -5.87
C MET A 24 -6.78 -18.96 -7.02
N ARG A 25 -7.86 -19.75 -7.06
CA ARG A 25 -8.12 -20.66 -8.19
C ARG A 25 -8.33 -19.86 -9.47
N ASP A 26 -9.16 -18.83 -9.41
CA ASP A 26 -9.44 -17.95 -10.55
C ASP A 26 -8.16 -17.29 -11.07
N LEU A 27 -7.28 -16.82 -10.17
CA LEU A 27 -5.98 -16.28 -10.56
C LEU A 27 -5.13 -17.33 -11.29
N PHE A 28 -5.02 -18.55 -10.75
CA PHE A 28 -4.18 -19.58 -11.38
C PHE A 28 -4.73 -20.06 -12.71
N GLU A 29 -6.05 -20.21 -12.87
CA GLU A 29 -6.65 -20.57 -14.16
C GLU A 29 -6.29 -19.54 -15.25
N ARG A 30 -6.16 -18.27 -14.86
CA ARG A 30 -5.79 -17.17 -15.76
C ARG A 30 -4.30 -17.15 -16.08
N VAL A 31 -3.46 -17.18 -15.05
CA VAL A 31 -2.00 -17.14 -15.20
C VAL A 31 -1.47 -18.37 -15.94
N THR A 32 -2.12 -19.54 -15.77
CA THR A 32 -1.64 -20.80 -16.38
C THR A 32 -2.31 -21.18 -17.71
N GLY A 33 -3.27 -20.38 -18.19
CA GLY A 33 -3.95 -20.59 -19.47
C GLY A 33 -3.03 -20.44 -20.69
N SER A 34 -3.35 -21.10 -21.81
CA SER A 34 -2.52 -21.10 -23.01
C SER A 34 -2.57 -19.76 -23.78
N VAL A 35 -1.39 -19.12 -23.91
CA VAL A 35 -0.94 -18.06 -24.84
C VAL A 35 -1.87 -16.83 -25.00
N GLY A 36 -1.42 -15.70 -24.43
CA GLY A 36 -1.92 -14.36 -24.75
C GLY A 36 -2.85 -13.71 -23.72
N SER A 37 -3.07 -14.32 -22.56
CA SER A 37 -4.01 -13.81 -21.54
C SER A 37 -3.60 -14.18 -20.10
N GLY A 38 -2.31 -14.04 -19.78
CA GLY A 38 -1.77 -14.35 -18.45
C GLY A 38 -1.92 -13.20 -17.45
N ASP A 39 -2.06 -11.97 -17.93
CA ASP A 39 -2.09 -10.79 -17.06
C ASP A 39 -3.36 -10.72 -16.23
N VAL A 40 -3.21 -10.34 -14.97
CA VAL A 40 -4.31 -10.29 -14.01
C VAL A 40 -4.37 -8.93 -13.34
N LEU A 41 -5.54 -8.32 -13.38
CA LEU A 41 -5.89 -7.20 -12.53
C LEU A 41 -6.52 -7.72 -11.24
N ILE A 42 -5.96 -7.35 -10.10
CA ILE A 42 -6.54 -7.59 -8.78
C ILE A 42 -7.12 -6.27 -8.30
N SER A 43 -8.43 -6.25 -8.01
CA SER A 43 -9.09 -5.04 -7.49
C SER A 43 -9.78 -5.30 -6.17
N GLY A 44 -9.83 -4.30 -5.30
CA GLY A 44 -10.64 -4.36 -4.10
C GLY A 44 -10.36 -3.19 -3.14
N PRO A 45 -11.18 -3.04 -2.08
CA PRO A 45 -10.98 -1.99 -1.09
C PRO A 45 -9.59 -2.04 -0.43
N SER A 46 -9.13 -0.94 0.16
CA SER A 46 -7.91 -0.94 0.96
C SER A 46 -8.07 -1.86 2.18
N GLY A 47 -7.00 -2.55 2.57
CA GLY A 47 -6.95 -3.38 3.78
C GLY A 47 -7.67 -4.74 3.71
N VAL A 48 -8.14 -5.20 2.55
CA VAL A 48 -8.74 -6.55 2.37
C VAL A 48 -7.72 -7.66 2.07
N GLY A 49 -6.42 -7.32 1.99
CA GLY A 49 -5.33 -8.30 1.81
C GLY A 49 -4.88 -8.55 0.38
N LYS A 50 -5.02 -7.57 -0.54
CA LYS A 50 -4.58 -7.69 -1.95
C LYS A 50 -3.09 -8.02 -2.08
N THR A 51 -2.24 -7.28 -1.37
CA THR A 51 -0.78 -7.49 -1.34
C THR A 51 -0.43 -8.89 -0.83
N LEU A 52 -0.96 -9.30 0.33
CA LEU A 52 -0.75 -10.64 0.87
C LEU A 52 -1.24 -11.74 -0.08
N PHE A 53 -2.40 -11.53 -0.72
CA PHE A 53 -2.95 -12.45 -1.71
C PHE A 53 -1.97 -12.64 -2.89
N ALA A 54 -1.41 -11.55 -3.42
CA ALA A 54 -0.42 -11.62 -4.51
C ALA A 54 0.88 -12.31 -4.07
N HIS A 55 1.41 -12.01 -2.88
CA HIS A 55 2.57 -12.72 -2.34
C HIS A 55 2.32 -14.23 -2.25
N LYS A 56 1.15 -14.65 -1.73
CA LYS A 56 0.80 -16.07 -1.61
C LYS A 56 0.52 -16.73 -2.96
N ALA A 57 0.04 -15.97 -3.94
CA ALA A 57 -0.07 -16.45 -5.31
C ALA A 57 1.31 -16.74 -5.90
N LEU A 58 2.28 -15.83 -5.74
CA LEU A 58 3.66 -16.03 -6.18
C LEU A 58 4.33 -17.22 -5.48
N ASP A 59 4.19 -17.35 -4.15
CA ASP A 59 4.71 -18.50 -3.39
C ASP A 59 4.25 -19.84 -3.98
N ARG A 60 2.96 -19.93 -4.31
CA ARG A 60 2.34 -21.13 -4.88
C ARG A 60 2.73 -21.37 -6.34
N LEU A 61 2.93 -20.32 -7.14
CA LEU A 61 3.38 -20.43 -8.53
C LEU A 61 4.81 -20.94 -8.61
N GLU A 62 5.72 -20.37 -7.82
CA GLU A 62 7.14 -20.77 -7.79
C GLU A 62 7.31 -22.23 -7.34
N THR A 63 6.46 -22.72 -6.44
CA THR A 63 6.45 -24.13 -6.02
C THR A 63 6.05 -25.08 -7.17
N ARG A 64 5.28 -24.60 -8.15
CA ARG A 64 4.74 -25.43 -9.25
C ARG A 64 5.58 -25.35 -10.52
N ARG A 65 6.21 -24.20 -10.79
CA ARG A 65 6.99 -23.94 -12.01
C ARG A 65 8.16 -23.00 -11.69
N PRO A 66 9.31 -23.17 -12.36
CA PRO A 66 10.49 -22.33 -12.13
C PRO A 66 10.31 -20.95 -12.76
N ILE A 67 9.65 -20.04 -12.04
CA ILE A 67 9.48 -18.64 -12.45
C ILE A 67 10.45 -17.71 -11.71
N HIS A 68 10.72 -16.54 -12.28
CA HIS A 68 11.20 -15.41 -11.52
C HIS A 68 10.03 -14.61 -10.95
N ARG A 69 10.14 -14.18 -9.69
CA ARG A 69 9.16 -13.32 -9.04
C ARG A 69 9.72 -11.91 -8.87
N VAL A 70 8.92 -10.91 -9.18
CA VAL A 70 9.24 -9.50 -8.97
C VAL A 70 8.03 -8.84 -8.31
N HIS A 71 8.24 -8.08 -7.24
CA HIS A 71 7.16 -7.33 -6.60
C HIS A 71 7.61 -5.89 -6.39
N VAL A 72 6.89 -4.96 -7.02
CA VAL A 72 7.16 -3.52 -6.97
C VAL A 72 5.92 -2.80 -6.48
N ASN A 73 6.07 -2.00 -5.42
CA ASN A 73 5.09 -0.97 -5.09
C ASN A 73 5.26 0.21 -6.07
N CYS A 74 4.21 0.58 -6.79
CA CYS A 74 4.22 1.58 -7.86
C CYS A 74 3.87 2.99 -7.40
N LEU A 75 3.43 3.16 -6.15
CA LEU A 75 2.92 4.44 -5.66
C LEU A 75 3.93 5.57 -5.85
N GLY A 76 3.51 6.62 -6.56
CA GLY A 76 4.30 7.81 -6.84
C GLY A 76 5.53 7.60 -7.73
N LYS A 77 5.69 6.44 -8.39
CA LYS A 77 6.80 6.17 -9.31
C LYS A 77 6.45 6.62 -10.74
N THR A 78 7.44 7.17 -11.43
CA THR A 78 7.36 7.46 -12.87
C THR A 78 7.57 6.20 -13.70
N THR A 79 7.34 6.23 -15.02
CA THR A 79 7.67 5.15 -15.95
C THR A 79 9.08 4.60 -15.72
N ALA A 80 10.08 5.49 -15.68
CA ALA A 80 11.47 5.12 -15.41
C ALA A 80 11.68 4.59 -13.98
N GLY A 81 10.95 5.12 -13.00
CA GLY A 81 10.94 4.62 -11.62
C GLY A 81 10.47 3.18 -11.51
N ILE A 82 9.40 2.83 -12.23
CA ILE A 82 8.83 1.49 -12.25
C ILE A 82 9.81 0.52 -12.90
N HIS A 83 10.34 0.82 -14.08
CA HIS A 83 11.32 -0.04 -14.75
C HIS A 83 12.58 -0.27 -13.91
N ARG A 84 13.08 0.77 -13.23
CA ARG A 84 14.22 0.62 -12.32
C ARG A 84 13.88 -0.31 -11.16
N ALA A 85 12.73 -0.11 -10.51
CA ALA A 85 12.32 -0.95 -9.39
C ALA A 85 12.09 -2.41 -9.82
N VAL A 86 11.54 -2.64 -11.02
CA VAL A 86 11.39 -3.99 -11.59
C VAL A 86 12.77 -4.63 -11.84
N LEU A 87 13.71 -3.88 -12.42
CA LEU A 87 15.07 -4.36 -12.64
C LEU A 87 15.80 -4.66 -11.33
N GLU A 88 15.71 -3.78 -10.33
CA GLU A 88 16.33 -3.97 -9.00
C GLU A 88 15.74 -5.16 -8.24
N ALA A 89 14.43 -5.39 -8.36
CA ALA A 89 13.75 -6.51 -7.73
C ALA A 89 13.88 -7.83 -8.53
N HIS A 90 14.42 -7.79 -9.75
CA HIS A 90 14.63 -8.99 -10.56
C HIS A 90 15.82 -9.81 -10.03
N PRO A 91 15.74 -11.15 -9.93
CA PRO A 91 16.83 -11.98 -9.37
C PRO A 91 18.17 -11.87 -10.11
N ASN A 92 18.12 -11.65 -11.43
CA ASN A 92 19.32 -11.41 -12.25
C ASN A 92 19.66 -9.91 -12.41
N GLY A 93 18.94 -9.04 -11.72
CA GLY A 93 19.15 -7.60 -11.74
C GLY A 93 20.26 -7.14 -10.80
N PRO A 94 20.78 -5.91 -10.98
CA PRO A 94 21.68 -5.31 -10.02
C PRO A 94 20.92 -4.91 -8.74
N GLU A 95 21.61 -4.93 -7.60
CA GLU A 95 21.04 -4.50 -6.31
C GLU A 95 20.56 -3.05 -6.34
N THR A 96 21.24 -2.17 -7.08
CA THR A 96 20.85 -0.77 -7.25
C THR A 96 21.11 -0.29 -8.68
N VAL A 97 20.20 0.56 -9.17
CA VAL A 97 20.32 1.22 -10.47
C VAL A 97 20.38 2.73 -10.25
N PRO A 98 21.47 3.41 -10.66
CA PRO A 98 21.57 4.85 -10.52
C PRO A 98 20.38 5.56 -11.18
N ARG A 99 19.78 6.54 -10.50
CA ARG A 99 18.60 7.27 -11.02
C ARG A 99 18.87 8.01 -12.32
N THR A 100 20.13 8.41 -12.53
CA THR A 100 20.65 9.04 -13.76
C THR A 100 20.74 8.09 -14.93
N THR A 101 20.57 6.77 -14.72
CA THR A 101 20.52 5.79 -15.80
C THR A 101 19.33 6.11 -16.71
N ALA A 102 19.61 6.34 -17.99
CA ALA A 102 18.59 6.61 -19.00
C ALA A 102 17.59 5.45 -19.07
N THR A 103 16.30 5.77 -19.21
CA THR A 103 15.21 4.79 -19.24
C THR A 103 15.46 3.67 -20.25
N ASP A 104 15.93 4.00 -21.46
CA ASP A 104 16.24 2.99 -22.49
C ASP A 104 17.37 2.04 -22.08
N SER A 105 18.32 2.51 -21.28
CA SER A 105 19.37 1.63 -20.73
C SER A 105 18.81 0.71 -19.65
N VAL A 106 17.86 1.19 -18.82
CA VAL A 106 17.18 0.36 -17.82
C VAL A 106 16.35 -0.70 -18.52
N ARG A 107 15.58 -0.32 -19.55
CA ARG A 107 14.78 -1.25 -20.38
C ARG A 107 15.64 -2.33 -21.03
N ARG A 108 16.78 -1.95 -21.64
CA ARG A 108 17.73 -2.94 -22.21
C ARG A 108 18.28 -3.89 -21.15
N LYS A 109 18.71 -3.38 -19.99
CA LYS A 109 19.19 -4.23 -18.90
C LYS A 109 18.11 -5.16 -18.37
N LEU A 110 16.87 -4.70 -18.28
CA LEU A 110 15.73 -5.54 -17.88
C LEU A 110 15.46 -6.64 -18.90
N HIS A 111 15.49 -6.32 -20.20
CA HIS A 111 15.40 -7.31 -21.27
C HIS A 111 16.50 -8.38 -21.14
N ASP A 112 17.75 -7.96 -20.90
CA ASP A 112 18.88 -8.89 -20.77
C ASP A 112 18.81 -9.73 -19.48
N ALA A 113 18.15 -9.23 -18.43
CA ALA A 113 18.00 -9.92 -17.15
C ALA A 113 16.92 -11.01 -17.18
N ILE A 114 15.89 -10.85 -18.02
CA ILE A 114 14.78 -11.81 -18.17
C ILE A 114 15.26 -12.98 -19.03
N ASP A 115 15.59 -14.10 -18.38
CA ASP A 115 16.09 -15.33 -19.01
C ASP A 115 15.06 -16.48 -18.98
N ARG A 116 13.92 -16.27 -18.32
CA ARG A 116 12.77 -17.20 -18.23
C ARG A 116 11.50 -16.47 -17.83
N GLU A 117 10.41 -17.23 -17.74
CA GLU A 117 9.09 -16.78 -17.27
C GLU A 117 9.21 -15.98 -15.96
N THR A 118 8.78 -14.73 -16.01
CA THR A 118 8.88 -13.75 -14.93
C THR A 118 7.48 -13.21 -14.62
N VAL A 119 7.04 -13.38 -13.37
CA VAL A 119 5.78 -12.80 -12.89
C VAL A 119 6.09 -11.52 -12.12
N VAL A 120 5.57 -10.39 -12.62
CA VAL A 120 5.78 -9.06 -12.03
C VAL A 120 4.48 -8.58 -11.38
N VAL A 121 4.51 -8.42 -10.05
CA VAL A 121 3.44 -7.77 -9.29
C VAL A 121 3.71 -6.27 -9.22
N LEU A 122 2.76 -5.49 -9.72
CA LEU A 122 2.73 -4.03 -9.63
C LEU A 122 1.67 -3.63 -8.60
N ASP A 123 2.10 -3.41 -7.35
CA ASP A 123 1.22 -3.06 -6.22
C ASP A 123 1.01 -1.56 -6.09
N GLU A 124 -0.10 -1.14 -5.47
CA GLU A 124 -0.54 0.27 -5.42
C GLU A 124 -0.53 0.93 -6.82
N GLY A 125 -1.06 0.19 -7.80
CA GLY A 125 -0.99 0.51 -9.22
C GLY A 125 -2.04 1.49 -9.74
N ASP A 126 -2.71 2.25 -8.87
CA ASP A 126 -3.84 3.13 -9.25
C ASP A 126 -3.47 4.24 -10.24
N ASP A 127 -2.21 4.66 -10.22
CA ASP A 127 -1.64 5.72 -11.06
C ASP A 127 -0.92 5.16 -12.30
N LEU A 128 -0.76 3.83 -12.41
CA LEU A 128 -0.10 3.20 -13.56
C LEU A 128 -0.66 3.60 -14.94
N PRO A 129 -1.98 3.83 -15.11
CA PRO A 129 -2.53 4.26 -16.39
C PRO A 129 -2.02 5.63 -16.85
N GLU A 130 -1.44 6.43 -15.96
CA GLU A 130 -0.84 7.72 -16.27
C GLU A 130 0.64 7.59 -16.68
N THR A 131 1.13 6.36 -16.86
CA THR A 131 2.51 6.02 -17.21
C THR A 131 2.56 5.04 -18.37
N ASP A 132 3.64 5.04 -19.14
CA ASP A 132 3.85 4.06 -20.22
C ASP A 132 4.30 2.68 -19.70
N ALA A 133 4.50 2.53 -18.38
CA ALA A 133 5.18 1.36 -17.82
C ALA A 133 4.44 0.05 -18.04
N VAL A 134 3.10 0.08 -17.98
CA VAL A 134 2.29 -1.12 -18.22
C VAL A 134 2.45 -1.58 -19.66
N GLY A 135 2.30 -0.67 -20.63
CA GLY A 135 2.46 -0.98 -22.05
C GLY A 135 3.85 -1.51 -22.38
N ASP A 136 4.89 -0.87 -21.84
CA ASP A 136 6.27 -1.33 -22.03
C ASP A 136 6.49 -2.75 -21.47
N LEU A 137 6.00 -3.03 -20.26
CA LEU A 137 6.18 -4.32 -19.59
C LEU A 137 5.36 -5.45 -20.25
N LEU A 138 4.18 -5.13 -20.78
CA LEU A 138 3.37 -6.07 -21.58
C LEU A 138 4.07 -6.47 -22.89
N GLY A 139 5.02 -5.66 -23.38
CA GLY A 139 5.80 -5.96 -24.58
C GLY A 139 6.79 -7.13 -24.40
N PHE A 140 7.08 -7.55 -23.18
CA PHE A 140 8.00 -8.66 -22.90
C PHE A 140 7.27 -10.01 -22.97
N ARG A 141 7.73 -10.90 -23.86
CA ARG A 141 7.08 -12.20 -24.12
C ARG A 141 7.03 -13.12 -22.91
N ASP A 142 8.09 -13.11 -22.10
CA ASP A 142 8.24 -13.98 -20.93
C ASP A 142 7.82 -13.28 -19.62
N VAL A 143 7.08 -12.17 -19.71
CA VAL A 143 6.57 -11.45 -18.54
C VAL A 143 5.07 -11.63 -18.43
N THR A 144 4.60 -11.95 -17.22
CA THR A 144 3.19 -11.89 -16.84
C THR A 144 2.99 -10.83 -15.77
N LEU A 145 2.04 -9.92 -15.99
CA LEU A 145 1.75 -8.84 -15.06
C LEU A 145 0.59 -9.16 -14.13
N ILE A 146 0.79 -8.91 -12.85
CA ILE A 146 -0.28 -8.87 -11.85
C ILE A 146 -0.35 -7.44 -11.32
N VAL A 147 -1.40 -6.71 -11.67
CA VAL A 147 -1.58 -5.32 -11.22
C VAL A 147 -2.56 -5.29 -10.06
N ILE A 148 -2.24 -4.60 -8.98
CA ILE A 148 -3.14 -4.40 -7.84
C ILE A 148 -3.65 -2.96 -7.84
N THR A 149 -4.97 -2.80 -7.82
CA THR A 149 -5.65 -1.49 -7.83
C THR A 149 -6.83 -1.47 -6.86
N HIS A 150 -7.38 -0.28 -6.60
CA HIS A 150 -8.60 -0.12 -5.82
C HIS A 150 -9.87 -0.40 -6.64
N ASP A 151 -9.97 0.21 -7.83
CA ASP A 151 -11.17 0.14 -8.66
C ASP A 151 -10.83 -0.20 -10.11
N LYS A 152 -11.30 -1.38 -10.56
CA LYS A 152 -11.10 -1.86 -11.93
C LYS A 152 -11.62 -0.89 -12.98
N LYS A 153 -12.84 -0.36 -12.82
CA LYS A 153 -13.50 0.41 -13.87
C LYS A 153 -12.75 1.71 -14.13
N ARG A 154 -12.40 2.42 -13.05
CA ARG A 154 -11.61 3.65 -13.10
C ARG A 154 -10.19 3.40 -13.62
N TRP A 155 -9.60 2.24 -13.31
CA TRP A 155 -8.27 1.89 -13.79
C TRP A 155 -8.27 1.62 -15.29
N LEU A 156 -9.15 0.73 -15.77
CA LEU A 156 -9.26 0.39 -17.20
C LEU A 156 -9.66 1.59 -18.06
N SER A 157 -10.58 2.44 -17.59
CA SER A 157 -11.02 3.62 -18.35
C SER A 157 -9.92 4.65 -18.60
N ARG A 158 -8.80 4.56 -17.88
CA ARG A 158 -7.64 5.45 -18.01
C ARG A 158 -6.48 4.81 -18.76
N LEU A 159 -6.55 3.50 -19.01
CA LEU A 159 -5.45 2.77 -19.63
C LEU A 159 -5.53 2.95 -21.15
N ASP A 160 -4.55 3.62 -21.73
CA ASP A 160 -4.47 3.82 -23.18
C ASP A 160 -3.65 2.68 -23.80
N VAL A 161 -4.34 1.59 -24.20
CA VAL A 161 -3.72 0.47 -24.93
C VAL A 161 -4.53 0.20 -26.19
N ASP A 162 -3.90 0.37 -27.34
CA ASP A 162 -4.52 0.33 -28.67
C ASP A 162 -5.18 -1.01 -29.03
N ASP A 163 -4.74 -2.12 -28.42
CA ASP A 163 -5.25 -3.47 -28.63
C ASP A 163 -5.84 -4.02 -27.32
N GLY A 164 -7.18 -3.97 -27.20
CA GLY A 164 -8.00 -4.46 -26.07
C GLY A 164 -7.26 -5.09 -24.87
N HIS A 165 -7.41 -4.50 -23.69
CA HIS A 165 -6.57 -4.78 -22.52
C HIS A 165 -6.47 -6.29 -22.21
N SER A 166 -5.26 -6.84 -22.10
CA SER A 166 -5.07 -8.22 -21.59
C SER A 166 -5.77 -8.40 -20.22
N PHE A 167 -5.79 -7.33 -19.42
CA PHE A 167 -6.50 -7.20 -18.15
C PHE A 167 -8.04 -7.23 -18.23
N ASP A 168 -8.66 -6.97 -19.39
CA ASP A 168 -10.12 -7.07 -19.54
C ASP A 168 -10.60 -8.50 -19.32
N ARG A 169 -9.77 -9.45 -19.74
CA ARG A 169 -10.05 -10.88 -19.65
C ARG A 169 -9.57 -11.46 -18.33
N GLY A 170 -8.52 -10.90 -17.71
CA GLY A 170 -7.95 -11.36 -16.45
C GLY A 170 -8.26 -10.42 -15.28
N HIS A 171 -9.32 -10.71 -14.51
CA HIS A 171 -9.68 -9.93 -13.33
C HIS A 171 -10.07 -10.81 -12.15
N VAL A 172 -9.51 -10.49 -10.99
CA VAL A 172 -9.85 -11.07 -9.69
C VAL A 172 -10.27 -9.95 -8.75
N LYS A 173 -11.50 -10.02 -8.23
CA LYS A 173 -12.01 -9.03 -7.27
C LYS A 173 -11.94 -9.59 -5.86
N LEU A 174 -11.23 -8.89 -4.97
CA LEU A 174 -11.23 -9.19 -3.55
C LEU A 174 -12.25 -8.33 -2.82
N GLU A 175 -13.32 -8.95 -2.36
CA GLU A 175 -14.39 -8.27 -1.62
C GLU A 175 -14.02 -8.09 -0.14
N ARG A 176 -14.81 -7.31 0.59
CA ARG A 176 -14.72 -7.25 2.06
C ARG A 176 -15.04 -8.62 2.66
N TYR A 177 -14.36 -8.96 3.76
CA TYR A 177 -14.63 -10.21 4.47
C TYR A 177 -15.98 -10.15 5.20
N GLY A 178 -16.68 -11.28 5.23
CA GLY A 178 -17.81 -11.46 6.15
C GLY A 178 -17.34 -11.53 7.61
N ILE A 179 -18.24 -11.27 8.55
CA ILE A 179 -17.94 -11.36 9.99
C ILE A 179 -17.36 -12.74 10.38
N PRO A 180 -17.90 -13.89 9.93
CA PRO A 180 -17.33 -15.19 10.28
C PRO A 180 -15.89 -15.38 9.77
N GLU A 181 -15.64 -15.02 8.51
CA GLU A 181 -14.33 -15.11 7.87
C GLU A 181 -13.31 -14.24 8.60
N LEU A 182 -13.68 -12.99 8.89
CA LEU A 182 -12.79 -12.08 9.60
C LEU A 182 -12.54 -12.54 11.04
N THR A 183 -13.54 -13.08 11.73
CA THR A 183 -13.36 -13.66 13.07
C THR A 183 -12.31 -14.78 13.05
N GLU A 184 -12.30 -15.62 12.01
CA GLU A 184 -11.31 -16.68 11.86
C GLU A 184 -9.91 -16.14 11.54
N ILE A 185 -9.80 -15.14 10.67
CA ILE A 185 -8.54 -14.42 10.40
C ILE A 185 -7.96 -13.85 11.70
N LEU A 186 -8.77 -13.15 12.50
CA LEU A 186 -8.33 -12.58 13.78
C LEU A 186 -7.92 -13.67 14.77
N ARG A 187 -8.66 -14.77 14.84
CA ARG A 187 -8.29 -15.94 15.66
C ARG A 187 -6.94 -16.52 15.24
N ARG A 188 -6.66 -16.58 13.93
CA ARG A 188 -5.36 -17.05 13.43
C ARG A 188 -4.24 -16.11 13.83
N ARG A 189 -4.43 -14.80 13.70
CA ARG A 189 -3.45 -13.80 14.14
C ARG A 189 -3.21 -13.85 15.64
N ALA A 190 -4.25 -14.01 16.45
CA ALA A 190 -4.14 -14.19 17.90
C ALA A 190 -3.26 -15.40 18.27
N ARG A 191 -3.49 -16.55 17.61
CA ARG A 191 -2.69 -17.77 17.83
C ARG A 191 -1.21 -17.59 17.48
N GLN A 192 -0.90 -16.75 16.50
CA GLN A 192 0.48 -16.49 16.05
C GLN A 192 1.16 -15.40 16.89
N GLY A 193 0.40 -14.37 17.28
CA GLY A 193 0.94 -13.17 17.90
C GLY A 193 0.94 -13.17 19.42
N PHE A 194 0.14 -14.00 20.08
CA PHE A 194 0.07 -14.06 21.56
C PHE A 194 0.76 -15.30 22.13
N HIS A 195 1.20 -15.22 23.39
CA HIS A 195 1.81 -16.38 24.08
C HIS A 195 0.82 -17.53 24.27
N GLN A 196 -0.45 -17.20 24.49
CA GLN A 196 -1.52 -18.17 24.67
C GLN A 196 -2.72 -17.70 23.84
N PRO A 197 -3.42 -18.60 23.12
CA PRO A 197 -4.49 -18.21 22.21
C PRO A 197 -5.80 -17.82 22.92
N ASP A 198 -5.96 -18.24 24.17
CA ASP A 198 -7.12 -17.99 25.05
C ASP A 198 -7.08 -16.65 25.77
N VAL A 199 -6.02 -15.85 25.57
CA VAL A 199 -5.98 -14.46 26.06
C VAL A 199 -7.09 -13.58 25.46
N VAL A 200 -7.69 -14.00 24.35
CA VAL A 200 -8.82 -13.34 23.69
C VAL A 200 -9.94 -14.35 23.43
N SER A 201 -11.16 -13.98 23.80
CA SER A 201 -12.34 -14.83 23.59
C SER A 201 -12.87 -14.76 22.16
N GLY A 202 -13.59 -15.80 21.75
CA GLY A 202 -14.26 -15.82 20.44
C GLY A 202 -15.28 -14.69 20.26
N ASP A 203 -15.96 -14.28 21.32
CA ASP A 203 -16.93 -13.19 21.29
C ASP A 203 -16.27 -11.83 21.09
N GLN A 204 -15.11 -11.59 21.70
CA GLN A 204 -14.32 -10.38 21.46
C GLN A 204 -13.80 -10.31 20.02
N LEU A 205 -13.31 -11.43 19.48
CA LEU A 205 -12.88 -11.48 18.07
C LEU A 205 -14.04 -11.18 17.11
N ARG A 206 -15.23 -11.72 17.39
CA ARG A 206 -16.44 -11.45 16.61
C ARG A 206 -16.88 -10.00 16.73
N TYR A 207 -16.80 -9.41 17.92
CA TYR A 207 -17.11 -7.99 18.15
C TYR A 207 -16.17 -7.08 17.34
N ILE A 208 -14.87 -7.37 17.33
CA ILE A 208 -13.89 -6.65 16.50
C ILE A 208 -14.25 -6.80 15.02
N ALA A 209 -14.54 -8.03 14.56
CA ALA A 209 -14.87 -8.30 13.16
C ALA A 209 -16.13 -7.54 12.68
N ASP A 210 -17.16 -7.46 13.54
CA ASP A 210 -18.39 -6.70 13.27
C ASP A 210 -18.12 -5.21 13.11
N GLY A 211 -17.25 -4.63 13.95
CA GLY A 211 -17.01 -3.19 13.98
C GLY A 211 -16.04 -2.63 12.94
N VAL A 212 -15.50 -3.43 12.01
CA VAL A 212 -14.53 -2.98 10.98
C VAL A 212 -15.02 -3.13 9.53
N ALA A 213 -16.31 -3.43 9.36
CA ALA A 213 -16.96 -3.49 8.05
C ALA A 213 -16.20 -4.35 7.01
N GLY A 214 -15.63 -5.48 7.47
CA GLY A 214 -14.93 -6.46 6.63
C GLY A 214 -13.52 -6.06 6.15
N VAL A 215 -12.93 -5.00 6.70
CA VAL A 215 -11.53 -4.62 6.44
C VAL A 215 -10.60 -5.37 7.39
N ALA A 216 -9.88 -6.38 6.87
CA ALA A 216 -9.05 -7.25 7.69
C ALA A 216 -7.94 -6.50 8.43
N ARG A 217 -7.26 -5.57 7.74
CA ARG A 217 -6.23 -4.72 8.34
C ARG A 217 -6.73 -4.03 9.61
N ASN A 218 -7.89 -3.39 9.53
CA ASN A 218 -8.50 -2.67 10.64
C ASN A 218 -8.82 -3.62 11.82
N GLY A 219 -9.35 -4.81 11.54
CA GLY A 219 -9.59 -5.80 12.58
C GLY A 219 -8.30 -6.27 13.27
N ILE A 220 -7.25 -6.51 12.49
CA ILE A 220 -5.94 -6.96 13.00
C ILE A 220 -5.29 -5.88 13.87
N GLN A 221 -5.31 -4.63 13.42
CA GLN A 221 -4.78 -3.51 14.21
C GLN A 221 -5.63 -3.25 15.46
N TRP A 222 -6.95 -3.45 15.42
CA TRP A 222 -7.81 -3.34 16.59
C TRP A 222 -7.51 -4.44 17.62
N LEU A 223 -7.30 -5.67 17.18
CA LEU A 223 -6.84 -6.76 18.06
C LEU A 223 -5.49 -6.45 18.71
N TRP A 224 -4.53 -5.91 17.94
CA TRP A 224 -3.25 -5.44 18.48
C TRP A 224 -3.41 -4.31 19.51
N GLY A 225 -4.27 -3.33 19.21
CA GLY A 225 -4.56 -2.22 20.10
C GLY A 225 -5.16 -2.69 21.42
N ALA A 226 -6.11 -3.63 21.37
CA ALA A 226 -6.71 -4.24 22.54
C ALA A 226 -5.68 -4.97 23.42
N ALA A 227 -4.78 -5.74 22.78
CA ALA A 227 -3.72 -6.44 23.49
C ALA A 227 -2.69 -5.48 24.11
N THR A 228 -2.42 -4.35 23.45
CA THR A 228 -1.52 -3.31 23.94
C THR A 228 -2.09 -2.64 25.18
N VAL A 229 -3.37 -2.23 25.14
CA VAL A 229 -4.05 -1.63 26.29
C VAL A 229 -4.14 -2.61 27.46
N ALA A 230 -4.50 -3.87 27.21
CA ALA A 230 -4.54 -4.90 28.24
C ALA A 230 -3.15 -5.11 28.88
N HIS A 231 -2.08 -5.08 28.08
CA HIS A 231 -0.72 -5.20 28.58
C HIS A 231 -0.30 -4.00 29.44
N GLU A 232 -0.61 -2.77 29.02
CA GLU A 232 -0.36 -1.54 29.78
C GLU A 232 -1.11 -1.50 31.12
N ARG A 233 -2.28 -2.16 31.18
CA ARG A 233 -3.09 -2.35 32.39
C ARG A 233 -2.69 -3.57 33.23
N GLU A 234 -1.63 -4.26 32.85
CA GLU A 234 -1.13 -5.48 33.51
C GLU A 234 -2.14 -6.64 33.56
N HIS A 235 -3.10 -6.66 32.62
CA HIS A 235 -4.05 -7.76 32.51
C HIS A 235 -3.38 -9.02 31.91
N VAL A 236 -3.79 -10.19 32.40
CA VAL A 236 -3.33 -11.49 31.87
C VAL A 236 -4.11 -11.88 30.61
N THR A 237 -5.39 -11.50 30.56
CA THR A 237 -6.32 -11.70 29.43
C THR A 237 -6.79 -10.35 28.91
N ILE A 238 -7.32 -10.29 27.68
CA ILE A 238 -7.93 -9.07 27.14
C ILE A 238 -9.36 -8.96 27.68
N HIS A 239 -9.70 -7.84 28.29
CA HIS A 239 -11.06 -7.57 28.80
C HIS A 239 -11.88 -6.80 27.75
N THR A 240 -13.20 -6.76 27.92
CA THR A 240 -14.09 -6.02 27.00
C THR A 240 -13.73 -4.54 26.91
N ASP A 241 -13.34 -3.92 28.02
CA ASP A 241 -12.96 -2.50 28.03
C ASP A 241 -11.63 -2.28 27.29
N ASP A 242 -10.67 -3.21 27.38
CA ASP A 242 -9.42 -3.13 26.61
C ASP A 242 -9.69 -3.21 25.11
N VAL A 243 -10.65 -4.05 24.69
CA VAL A 243 -11.10 -4.08 23.29
C VAL A 243 -11.66 -2.73 22.89
N ARG A 244 -12.53 -2.11 23.68
CA ARG A 244 -13.14 -0.82 23.33
C ARG A 244 -12.08 0.28 23.23
N ASP A 245 -11.21 0.37 24.22
CA ASP A 245 -10.19 1.42 24.32
C ASP A 245 -9.05 1.22 23.30
N GLY A 246 -8.77 -0.03 22.93
CA GLY A 246 -7.80 -0.37 21.90
C GLY A 246 -8.17 0.14 20.49
N LYS A 247 -9.42 0.55 20.27
CA LYS A 247 -9.90 1.01 18.95
C LYS A 247 -9.20 2.28 18.47
N GLU A 248 -9.13 3.30 19.33
CA GLU A 248 -8.50 4.57 18.98
C GLU A 248 -7.00 4.38 18.74
N ARG A 249 -6.36 3.55 19.57
CA ARG A 249 -4.95 3.15 19.41
C ARG A 249 -4.71 2.49 18.05
N ALA A 250 -5.63 1.63 17.62
CA ALA A 250 -5.55 0.96 16.33
C ALA A 250 -5.69 1.93 15.16
N TRP A 251 -6.62 2.88 15.21
CA TRP A 251 -6.81 3.85 14.12
C TRP A 251 -5.63 4.78 13.98
N ARG A 252 -5.06 5.24 15.11
CA ARG A 252 -3.81 5.97 15.10
C ARG A 252 -2.69 5.15 14.43
N ARG A 253 -2.51 3.88 14.83
CA ARG A 253 -1.49 3.02 14.21
C ARG A 253 -1.73 2.78 12.72
N VAL A 254 -2.97 2.58 12.28
CA VAL A 254 -3.29 2.44 10.85
C VAL A 254 -2.87 3.69 10.07
N ARG A 255 -3.16 4.89 10.60
CA ARG A 255 -2.76 6.16 10.01
C ARG A 255 -1.25 6.35 10.02
N GLU A 256 -0.59 6.03 11.12
CA GLU A 256 0.87 6.02 11.22
C GLU A 256 1.45 5.15 10.09
N LEU A 257 1.10 3.85 10.05
CA LEU A 257 1.53 2.87 9.02
C LEU A 257 1.24 3.33 7.60
N ASN A 258 0.07 3.94 7.36
CA ASN A 258 -0.27 4.58 6.09
C ASN A 258 0.73 5.67 5.72
N LEU A 259 0.98 6.62 6.64
CA LEU A 259 1.94 7.69 6.42
C LEU A 259 3.35 7.15 6.16
N GLU A 260 3.75 6.08 6.85
CA GLU A 260 5.06 5.43 6.65
C GLU A 260 5.24 4.90 5.24
N SER A 261 4.17 4.36 4.66
CA SER A 261 4.17 3.75 3.32
C SER A 261 4.19 4.78 2.17
N LEU A 262 3.86 6.04 2.47
CA LEU A 262 3.68 7.06 1.44
C LEU A 262 5.02 7.61 0.91
N PRO A 263 5.13 7.91 -0.40
CA PRO A 263 6.30 8.57 -0.96
C PRO A 263 6.54 9.98 -0.39
N THR A 264 7.79 10.44 -0.48
CA THR A 264 8.27 11.74 0.03
C THR A 264 7.31 12.90 -0.22
N HIS A 265 6.80 13.08 -1.45
CA HIS A 265 5.92 14.20 -1.77
C HIS A 265 4.65 14.24 -0.91
N HIS A 266 4.05 13.08 -0.61
CA HIS A 266 2.88 13.00 0.25
C HIS A 266 3.26 13.31 1.71
N GLN A 267 4.41 12.81 2.18
CA GLN A 267 4.89 13.08 3.54
C GLN A 267 5.13 14.58 3.76
N VAL A 268 5.72 15.28 2.78
CA VAL A 268 5.93 16.74 2.84
C VAL A 268 4.59 17.48 2.90
N LEU A 269 3.63 17.11 2.05
CA LEU A 269 2.32 17.75 2.04
C LEU A 269 1.55 17.49 3.34
N TYR A 270 1.62 16.27 3.87
CA TYR A 270 1.03 15.93 5.17
C TYR A 270 1.64 16.77 6.29
N ALA A 271 2.97 16.89 6.33
CA ALA A 271 3.67 17.69 7.34
C ALA A 271 3.23 19.16 7.32
N ILE A 272 3.04 19.74 6.13
CA ILE A 272 2.58 21.14 5.97
C ILE A 272 1.17 21.32 6.54
N VAL A 273 0.25 20.40 6.21
CA VAL A 273 -1.13 20.46 6.72
C VAL A 273 -1.15 20.22 8.24
N HIS A 274 -0.34 19.30 8.74
CA HIS A 274 -0.22 18.99 10.17
C HIS A 274 0.31 20.18 10.97
N GLU A 275 1.38 20.84 10.50
CA GLU A 275 1.94 22.05 11.14
C GLU A 275 0.89 23.17 11.27
N ALA A 276 0.03 23.33 10.26
CA ALA A 276 -0.99 24.36 10.23
C ALA A 276 -2.29 23.97 10.95
N GLY A 277 -2.55 22.67 11.15
CA GLY A 277 -3.84 22.11 11.56
C GLY A 277 -4.90 22.20 10.45
N GLU A 278 -5.18 23.42 10.00
CA GLU A 278 -6.07 23.76 8.88
C GLU A 278 -5.42 24.82 7.98
N ILE A 279 -5.42 24.59 6.67
CA ILE A 279 -4.70 25.46 5.71
C ILE A 279 -5.45 25.60 4.39
N SER A 280 -5.47 26.83 3.85
CA SER A 280 -5.99 27.09 2.51
C SER A 280 -5.00 26.63 1.44
N GLY A 281 -5.49 26.32 0.23
CA GLY A 281 -4.66 25.87 -0.88
C GLY A 281 -3.56 26.87 -1.26
N GLU A 282 -3.85 28.17 -1.22
CA GLU A 282 -2.87 29.24 -1.45
C GLU A 282 -1.74 29.19 -0.42
N LYS A 283 -2.09 29.24 0.88
CA LYS A 283 -1.11 29.16 1.98
C LYS A 283 -0.30 27.87 1.95
N LEU A 284 -0.92 26.77 1.53
CA LEU A 284 -0.23 25.49 1.37
C LEU A 284 0.82 25.55 0.26
N HIS A 285 0.50 26.19 -0.86
CA HIS A 285 1.45 26.35 -1.96
C HIS A 285 2.59 27.28 -1.56
N ASP A 286 2.29 28.40 -0.91
CA ASP A 286 3.31 29.32 -0.37
C ASP A 286 4.24 28.60 0.61
N ARG A 287 3.67 27.90 1.60
CA ARG A 287 4.44 27.16 2.60
C ARG A 287 5.32 26.08 1.97
N TYR A 288 4.80 25.37 0.96
CA TYR A 288 5.60 24.40 0.22
C TYR A 288 6.77 25.08 -0.51
N ASP A 289 6.52 26.19 -1.20
CA ASP A 289 7.54 26.89 -1.97
C ASP A 289 8.61 27.53 -1.09
N GLU A 290 8.26 27.94 0.12
CA GLU A 290 9.22 28.38 1.13
C GLU A 290 10.18 27.25 1.54
N ILE A 291 9.68 26.04 1.82
CA ILE A 291 10.48 24.98 2.46
C ILE A 291 11.09 23.97 1.50
N LYS A 292 10.69 23.96 0.22
CA LYS A 292 11.07 22.91 -0.74
C LYS A 292 12.58 22.73 -0.91
N ASP A 293 13.37 23.81 -0.89
CA ASP A 293 14.82 23.68 -1.13
C ASP A 293 15.52 23.02 0.06
N ASP A 294 14.99 23.20 1.27
CA ASP A 294 15.53 22.61 2.49
C ASP A 294 15.04 21.18 2.68
N VAL A 295 13.74 20.94 2.55
CA VAL A 295 13.12 19.62 2.79
C VAL A 295 13.56 18.59 1.76
N TYR A 296 13.88 19.01 0.52
CA TYR A 296 14.39 18.11 -0.51
C TYR A 296 15.93 18.04 -0.55
N ARG A 297 16.64 18.76 0.33
CA ARG A 297 18.10 18.72 0.38
C ARG A 297 18.58 17.33 0.78
N GLY A 298 19.39 16.70 -0.07
CA GLY A 298 19.88 15.34 0.15
C GLY A 298 18.82 14.25 -0.02
N VAL A 299 17.59 14.62 -0.39
CA VAL A 299 16.54 13.67 -0.74
C VAL A 299 16.58 13.39 -2.24
N PRO A 300 16.47 12.12 -2.69
CA PRO A 300 16.53 11.79 -4.12
C PRO A 300 15.39 12.33 -5.00
N ALA A 301 14.37 12.98 -4.42
CA ALA A 301 13.21 13.51 -5.12
C ALA A 301 13.39 15.02 -5.36
N CYS A 302 12.77 15.55 -6.42
CA CYS A 302 12.80 16.99 -6.71
C CYS A 302 11.46 17.65 -6.35
N PRO A 303 11.44 18.93 -5.94
CA PRO A 303 10.20 19.66 -5.72
C PRO A 303 9.24 19.59 -6.90
N ILE A 304 7.94 19.57 -6.61
CA ILE A 304 6.87 19.45 -7.61
C ILE A 304 6.03 20.73 -7.68
N GLY A 305 5.48 21.01 -8.87
CA GLY A 305 4.57 22.14 -9.10
C GLY A 305 3.19 21.93 -8.49
N GLU A 306 2.41 23.00 -8.36
CA GLU A 306 1.14 23.00 -7.63
C GLU A 306 0.13 21.94 -8.08
N ARG A 307 -0.01 21.72 -9.40
CA ARG A 307 -0.91 20.70 -9.93
C ARG A 307 -0.56 19.31 -9.38
N ALA A 308 0.72 18.95 -9.46
CA ALA A 308 1.21 17.68 -8.96
C ALA A 308 1.06 17.57 -7.43
N ARG A 309 1.16 18.69 -6.68
CA ARG A 309 0.86 18.72 -5.23
C ARG A 309 -0.60 18.33 -4.98
N ARG A 310 -1.55 18.94 -5.70
CA ARG A 310 -2.99 18.66 -5.59
C ARG A 310 -3.34 17.21 -5.92
N GLU A 311 -2.66 16.62 -6.89
CA GLU A 311 -2.83 15.23 -7.29
C GLU A 311 -2.41 14.21 -6.21
N LYS A 312 -1.68 14.62 -5.16
CA LYS A 312 -1.30 13.74 -4.03
C LYS A 312 -2.34 13.68 -2.91
N PHE A 313 -3.22 14.67 -2.81
CA PHE A 313 -4.24 14.71 -1.75
C PHE A 313 -5.30 13.61 -1.79
N PRO A 314 -5.75 13.12 -2.96
CA PRO A 314 -6.66 11.98 -3.00
C PRO A 314 -6.15 10.77 -2.23
N LYS A 315 -4.84 10.47 -2.30
CA LYS A 315 -4.24 9.35 -1.57
C LYS A 315 -4.12 9.63 -0.07
N LEU A 316 -3.76 10.86 0.32
CA LEU A 316 -3.77 11.28 1.73
C LEU A 316 -5.16 11.15 2.36
N ARG A 317 -6.22 11.49 1.61
CA ARG A 317 -7.62 11.32 2.04
C ARG A 317 -8.05 9.87 2.08
N GLU A 318 -7.68 9.08 1.07
CA GLU A 318 -7.94 7.63 1.05
C GLU A 318 -7.33 6.93 2.28
N TYR A 319 -6.17 7.40 2.73
CA TYR A 319 -5.47 6.89 3.89
C TYR A 319 -5.91 7.50 5.23
N ASP A 320 -6.96 8.33 5.21
CA ASP A 320 -7.57 8.98 6.38
C ASP A 320 -6.57 9.84 7.18
N LEU A 321 -5.64 10.48 6.46
CA LEU A 321 -4.63 11.37 7.04
C LEU A 321 -5.06 12.84 6.98
N VAL A 322 -5.66 13.24 5.87
CA VAL A 322 -6.12 14.61 5.59
C VAL A 322 -7.52 14.54 4.98
N ASP A 323 -8.39 15.49 5.32
CA ASP A 323 -9.59 15.75 4.55
C ASP A 323 -9.56 17.17 3.96
N TYR A 324 -10.44 17.41 2.99
CA TYR A 324 -10.53 18.70 2.32
C TYR A 324 -11.91 18.93 1.71
N GLU A 325 -12.28 20.22 1.69
CA GLU A 325 -13.51 20.73 1.09
C GLU A 325 -13.21 21.97 0.24
N GLY A 326 -14.11 22.27 -0.70
CA GLY A 326 -14.01 23.44 -1.57
C GLY A 326 -13.59 23.12 -3.01
N SER A 327 -13.75 24.14 -3.86
CA SER A 327 -13.36 24.11 -5.27
C SER A 327 -11.83 24.01 -5.39
N THR A 328 -11.29 23.71 -6.58
CA THR A 328 -9.83 23.66 -6.77
C THR A 328 -9.11 24.95 -6.37
N ARG A 329 -9.76 26.12 -6.46
CA ARG A 329 -9.18 27.43 -6.10
C ARG A 329 -9.35 27.76 -4.62
N ASP A 330 -10.47 27.35 -4.02
CA ASP A 330 -10.84 27.72 -2.64
C ASP A 330 -10.76 26.52 -1.69
N ARG A 331 -9.89 25.55 -2.01
CA ARG A 331 -9.79 24.32 -1.23
C ARG A 331 -9.12 24.58 0.10
N THR A 332 -9.72 24.07 1.17
CA THR A 332 -9.12 24.02 2.51
C THR A 332 -8.82 22.59 2.88
N TYR A 333 -7.65 22.36 3.49
CA TYR A 333 -7.16 21.06 3.92
C TYR A 333 -6.98 21.05 5.43
N TRP A 334 -7.28 19.94 6.09
CA TRP A 334 -7.04 19.74 7.52
C TRP A 334 -6.65 18.30 7.83
N VAL A 335 -5.90 18.09 8.92
CA VAL A 335 -5.58 16.74 9.39
C VAL A 335 -6.79 16.10 10.04
N VAL A 336 -6.97 14.79 9.82
CA VAL A 336 -8.05 14.01 10.46
C VAL A 336 -7.70 13.65 11.91
N ASP A 337 -6.41 13.49 12.21
CA ASP A 337 -5.90 13.09 13.51
C ASP A 337 -4.55 13.79 13.79
N GLU A 338 -4.58 14.81 14.65
CA GLU A 338 -3.39 15.58 15.04
C GLU A 338 -2.36 14.74 15.81
N SER A 339 -2.76 13.60 16.38
CA SER A 339 -1.86 12.74 17.15
C SER A 339 -0.92 11.90 16.28
N VAL A 340 -1.17 11.83 14.97
CA VAL A 340 -0.28 11.19 14.00
C VAL A 340 0.82 12.19 13.64
N THR A 341 2.05 11.91 14.08
CA THR A 341 3.16 12.84 13.89
C THR A 341 3.77 12.71 12.50
N PRO A 342 4.12 13.84 11.84
CA PRO A 342 4.88 13.81 10.59
C PRO A 342 6.24 13.14 10.77
N ARG A 343 6.71 12.46 9.72
CA ARG A 343 8.06 11.85 9.68
C ARG A 343 9.17 12.81 9.29
N LEU A 344 8.78 14.00 8.83
CA LEU A 344 9.68 15.04 8.36
C LEU A 344 9.53 16.24 9.28
N GLU A 345 10.65 16.73 9.80
CA GLU A 345 10.70 18.02 10.45
C GLU A 345 10.76 19.10 9.37
N LEU A 346 9.78 19.99 9.36
CA LEU A 346 9.80 21.15 8.47
C LEU A 346 10.71 22.20 9.08
N SER A 347 11.55 22.83 8.26
CA SER A 347 12.32 24.00 8.70
C SER A 347 11.35 25.11 9.12
N SER A 348 11.48 25.60 10.35
CA SER A 348 10.70 26.75 10.78
C SER A 348 11.22 28.01 10.10
N SER A 349 10.33 28.98 9.87
CA SER A 349 10.75 30.31 9.40
C SER A 349 11.66 31.03 10.42
N ALA A 350 11.69 30.57 11.69
CA ALA A 350 12.55 31.10 12.74
C ALA A 350 13.99 30.58 12.65
N ASP A 351 14.22 29.36 12.15
CA ASP A 351 15.57 28.79 12.02
C ASP A 351 16.39 29.46 10.91
N ARG A 352 15.71 30.12 9.96
CA ARG A 352 16.35 30.86 8.86
C ARG A 352 16.88 32.24 9.24
N LEU A 353 16.59 32.73 10.45
CA LEU A 353 17.12 34.01 10.96
C LEU A 353 18.45 33.87 11.71
N LEU A 354 19.00 32.66 11.80
CA LEU A 354 20.25 32.37 12.52
C LEU A 354 21.46 32.09 11.61
N TYR A 355 21.36 32.34 10.30
CA TYR A 355 22.48 32.24 9.35
C TYR A 355 22.65 33.48 8.49
#